data_AF-A0A937WYX0-F1
#
_entry.id   AF-A0A937WYX0-F1
#
_cell.length_a   1.000
_cell.length_b   1.000
_cell.length_c   1.000
_cell.angle_alpha   90.00
_cell.angle_beta   90.00
_cell.angle_gamma   90.00
#
_symmetry.space_group_name_H-M   'P 1'
#
loop_
_entity.id
_entity.type
_entity.pdbx_description
1 polymer ?
#
loop_
_entity_poly.entity_id
_entity_poly.type
_entity_poly.pdbx_seq_one_letter_code
_entity_poly.pdbx_strand_id
1 'polypeptide(L)' 'TLRKSAGMTQKELAAHLGTTASAISRLERADYKGHTLNILRRVARALGCRLTLTFVPLAAQKEPDSVLVSDLNG' A
#
# COMPACT_ATOMS: atom_id res chain seq x y z
N THR A 1 4.64 1.49 -12.23
CA THR A 1 3.41 1.01 -11.56
C THR A 1 3.10 -0.37 -12.08
N LEU A 2 2.37 -1.21 -11.33
CA LEU A 2 2.04 -2.59 -11.72
C LEU A 2 1.40 -2.66 -13.13
N ARG A 3 0.58 -1.67 -13.45
CA ARG A 3 -0.02 -1.49 -14.77
C ARG A 3 1.01 -1.38 -15.91
N LYS A 4 2.07 -0.59 -15.74
CA LYS A 4 3.14 -0.46 -16.74
C LYS A 4 3.87 -1.78 -16.96
N SER A 5 4.10 -2.54 -15.89
CA SER A 5 4.71 -3.88 -15.97
C SER A 5 3.81 -4.88 -16.71
N ALA A 6 2.49 -4.67 -16.68
CA ALA A 6 1.51 -5.43 -17.46
C ALA A 6 1.28 -4.87 -18.89
N GLY A 7 2.07 -3.89 -19.34
CA GLY A 7 1.95 -3.30 -20.69
C GLY A 7 0.69 -2.45 -20.92
N MET A 8 -0.05 -2.10 -19.87
CA MET A 8 -1.33 -1.38 -20.01
C MET A 8 -1.16 0.14 -19.85
N THR A 9 -1.99 0.91 -20.54
CA THR A 9 -2.23 2.34 -20.34
C THR A 9 -3.24 2.59 -19.23
N GLN A 10 -3.29 3.81 -18.66
CA GLN A 10 -4.29 4.14 -17.63
C GLN A 10 -5.73 4.01 -18.14
N LYS A 11 -5.96 4.28 -19.44
CA LYS A 11 -7.27 4.17 -20.08
C LYS A 11 -7.71 2.70 -20.18
N GLU A 12 -6.80 1.80 -20.54
CA GLU A 12 -7.11 0.36 -20.61
C GLU A 12 -7.43 -0.20 -19.22
N LEU A 13 -6.60 0.09 -18.21
CA LEU A 13 -6.89 -0.35 -16.84
C LEU A 13 -8.22 0.25 -16.32
N ALA A 14 -8.50 1.51 -16.65
CA ALA A 14 -9.76 2.15 -16.30
C ALA A 14 -10.97 1.45 -16.94
N ALA A 15 -10.87 1.07 -18.21
CA ALA A 15 -11.91 0.31 -18.90
C ALA A 15 -12.15 -1.06 -18.24
N HIS A 16 -11.09 -1.81 -17.91
CA HIS A 16 -11.20 -3.08 -17.18
C HIS A 16 -11.85 -2.93 -15.79
N LEU A 17 -11.64 -1.79 -15.13
CA LEU A 17 -12.17 -1.51 -13.80
C LEU A 17 -13.50 -0.74 -13.81
N GLY A 18 -14.08 -0.43 -14.98
CA GLY A 18 -15.31 0.36 -15.08
C GLY A 18 -15.18 1.72 -14.39
N THR A 19 -14.04 2.39 -14.56
CA THR A 19 -13.73 3.68 -13.93
C THR A 19 -13.05 4.63 -14.93
N THR A 20 -12.53 5.76 -14.47
CA THR A 20 -11.87 6.77 -15.31
C THR A 20 -10.35 6.69 -15.22
N ALA A 21 -9.64 7.14 -16.27
CA ALA A 21 -8.18 7.26 -16.24
C ALA A 21 -7.70 8.21 -15.12
N SER A 22 -8.48 9.25 -14.79
CA SER A 22 -8.20 10.14 -13.65
C SER A 22 -8.34 9.43 -12.30
N ALA A 23 -9.27 8.48 -12.15
CA ALA A 23 -9.36 7.62 -10.97
C ALA A 23 -8.15 6.69 -10.86
N ILE A 24 -7.66 6.13 -11.97
CA ILE A 24 -6.42 5.34 -12.01
C ILE A 24 -5.21 6.20 -11.65
N SER A 25 -5.13 7.43 -12.17
CA SER A 25 -4.04 8.35 -11.82
C SER A 25 -4.00 8.63 -10.32
N ARG A 26 -5.16 8.88 -9.68
CA ARG A 26 -5.25 9.03 -8.21
C ARG A 26 -4.86 7.74 -7.46
N LEU A 27 -5.32 6.59 -7.95
CA LEU A 27 -4.99 5.27 -7.40
C LEU A 27 -3.47 4.98 -7.42
N GLU A 28 -2.76 5.44 -8.46
CA GLU A 28 -1.31 5.27 -8.62
C GLU A 28 -0.48 6.27 -7.80
N ARG A 29 -1.09 7.31 -7.21
CA ARG A 29 -0.41 8.26 -6.34
C ARG A 29 -0.33 7.73 -4.91
N ALA A 30 0.86 7.79 -4.33
CA ALA A 30 1.19 7.23 -3.01
C ALA A 30 0.52 7.95 -1.81
N ASP A 31 -0.13 9.09 -2.03
CA ASP A 31 -0.78 9.93 -1.01
C ASP A 31 -2.28 9.61 -0.82
N TYR A 32 -2.88 8.80 -1.69
CA TYR A 32 -4.29 8.45 -1.57
C TYR A 32 -4.48 7.39 -0.47
N LYS A 33 -5.07 7.75 0.68
CA LYS A 33 -5.27 6.84 1.81
C LYS A 33 -6.59 6.05 1.79
N GLY A 34 -7.40 6.24 0.75
CA GLY A 34 -8.76 5.69 0.66
C GLY A 34 -8.88 4.32 -0.01
N HIS A 35 -7.78 3.59 -0.22
CA HIS A 35 -7.85 2.31 -0.93
C HIS A 35 -8.53 1.25 -0.05
N THR A 36 -9.67 0.75 -0.52
CA THR A 36 -10.26 -0.45 0.07
C THR A 36 -9.55 -1.69 -0.46
N LEU A 37 -9.47 -2.75 0.37
CA LEU A 37 -8.99 -4.07 -0.07
C LEU A 37 -9.75 -4.58 -1.30
N ASN A 38 -11.02 -4.18 -1.47
CA ASN A 38 -11.83 -4.51 -2.64
C ASN A 38 -11.22 -3.93 -3.94
N ILE A 39 -10.81 -2.66 -3.92
CA ILE A 39 -10.15 -2.04 -5.09
C ILE A 39 -8.83 -2.73 -5.41
N LEU A 40 -8.02 -3.06 -4.40
CA LEU A 40 -6.75 -3.78 -4.61
C LEU A 40 -6.98 -5.15 -5.26
N ARG A 41 -8.01 -5.89 -4.84
CA ARG A 41 -8.40 -7.17 -5.46
C ARG A 41 -8.84 -7.02 -6.91
N ARG A 42 -9.65 -5.99 -7.22
CA ARG A 42 -10.11 -5.73 -8.59
C ARG A 42 -8.95 -5.36 -9.51
N VAL A 43 -8.01 -4.52 -9.04
CA VAL A 43 -6.79 -4.16 -9.77
C VAL A 43 -5.93 -5.39 -10.01
N ALA A 44 -5.70 -6.22 -8.98
CA ALA A 44 -4.95 -7.47 -9.13
C ALA A 44 -5.57 -8.37 -10.22
N ARG A 45 -6.90 -8.56 -10.22
CA ARG A 45 -7.60 -9.32 -11.28
C ARG A 45 -7.43 -8.71 -12.66
N ALA A 46 -7.59 -7.39 -12.79
CA ALA A 46 -7.45 -6.69 -14.07
C ALA A 46 -6.02 -6.78 -14.64
N LEU A 47 -5.02 -6.92 -13.78
CA LEU A 47 -3.61 -7.07 -14.16
C LEU A 47 -3.15 -8.53 -14.23
N GLY A 48 -4.05 -9.52 -14.07
CA GLY A 48 -3.67 -10.94 -14.04
C GLY A 48 -2.73 -11.31 -12.87
N CYS A 49 -2.76 -10.55 -11.79
CA CYS A 49 -1.88 -10.70 -10.63
C CYS A 49 -2.64 -11.29 -9.42
N ARG A 50 -1.88 -11.85 -8.46
CA ARG A 50 -2.40 -12.30 -7.17
C ARG A 50 -2.12 -11.24 -6.09
N LEU A 51 -3.16 -10.83 -5.36
CA LEU A 51 -2.99 -10.01 -4.15
C LEU A 51 -2.68 -10.92 -2.96
N THR A 52 -1.53 -10.71 -2.32
CA THR A 52 -1.12 -11.38 -1.07
C THR A 52 -1.08 -10.35 0.06
N LEU A 53 -1.68 -10.69 1.20
CA LEU A 53 -1.64 -9.91 2.43
C LEU A 53 -1.13 -10.80 3.54
N THR A 54 -0.09 -10.35 4.23
CA THR A 54 0.53 -11.07 5.34
C THR A 54 0.66 -10.13 6.52
N PHE A 55 0.13 -10.53 7.67
CA PHE A 55 0.42 -9.86 8.93
C PHE A 55 1.78 -10.31 9.43
N VAL A 56 2.59 -9.36 9.87
CA VAL A 56 3.86 -9.63 10.53
C VAL A 56 3.74 -9.25 11.99
N PRO A 57 4.39 -9.97 12.93
CA PRO A 57 4.44 -9.54 14.31
C PRO A 57 4.96 -8.10 14.37
N LEU A 58 4.31 -7.25 15.16
CA LEU A 58 4.94 -6.04 15.63
C LEU A 58 6.12 -6.53 16.47
N ALA A 59 7.35 -6.46 15.95
CA ALA A 59 8.52 -6.70 16.76
C ALA A 59 8.31 -5.92 18.06
N ALA A 60 8.46 -6.57 19.22
CA ALA A 60 8.36 -5.90 20.50
C ALA A 60 9.28 -4.68 20.38
N GLN A 61 8.67 -3.50 20.31
CA GLN A 61 9.38 -2.24 20.28
C GLN A 61 10.23 -2.31 21.54
N LYS A 62 11.54 -2.50 21.40
CA LYS A 62 12.44 -2.28 22.53
C LYS A 62 12.22 -0.80 22.84
N GLU A 63 11.52 -0.51 23.93
CA GLU A 63 11.45 0.83 24.46
C GLU A 63 12.89 1.36 24.46
N PRO A 64 13.17 2.52 23.84
CA PRO A 64 14.51 3.07 23.89
C PRO A 64 14.86 3.23 25.37
N ASP A 65 16.01 2.67 25.75
CA ASP A 65 16.54 2.68 27.12
C ASP A 65 16.06 3.91 27.88
N SER A 66 15.22 3.69 28.87
CA SER A 66 14.97 4.68 29.90
C SER A 66 16.34 4.99 30.49
N VAL A 67 16.87 6.16 30.14
CA VAL A 67 18.01 6.77 30.79
C VAL A 67 17.73 6.71 32.28
N LEU A 68 18.49 5.87 32.98
CA LEU A 68 18.46 5.77 34.43
C LEU A 68 18.78 7.16 34.98
N VAL A 69 17.77 7.86 35.49
CA VAL A 69 18.00 8.98 36.39
C VAL A 69 18.42 8.37 37.72
N SER A 70 19.69 8.02 37.85
CA SER A 70 20.29 7.59 39.11
C SER A 70 21.78 7.94 39.18
N ASP A 71 22.13 9.18 38.83
CA ASP A 71 23.40 9.81 39.25
C ASP A 71 23.08 11.01 40.16
N LEU A 72 22.43 10.73 41.29
CA LEU A 72 22.33 11.63 42.44
C LEU A 72 22.38 10.77 43.70
N ASN A 73 23.58 10.26 44.02
CA ASN A 73 24.09 10.11 45.38
C ASN A 73 25.52 9.56 45.33
N GLY A 74 26.47 10.47 45.54
CA GLY A 74 27.89 10.23 45.70
C GLY A 74 28.56 11.54 46.03
#